data_AF-Q28026-F1
#
_entry.id   AF-Q28026-F1
#
_cell.length_a   1.000
_cell.length_b   1.000
_cell.length_c   1.000
_cell.angle_alpha   90.00
_cell.angle_beta   90.00
_cell.angle_gamma   90.00
#
_symmetry.space_group_name_H-M   'P 1'
#
loop_
_entity.id
_entity.type
_entity.pdbx_description
1 polymer ?
#
loop_
_entity_poly.entity_id
_entity_poly.type
_entity_poly.pdbx_seq_one_letter_code
_entity_poly.pdbx_strand_id
1 'polypeptide(L)'
;HKLPDVTKIFSSEFNFILEICDNLHITTIPRNAFQGMNNESITLKLYGNGFEEIQSHAFNGTTLISLELKENARLEKMHNDAFRGATGPSILDISSTKLRALPTYGLESIQTLIATSSYSLKKLPSREKFNNLLDATLTYPSHCCAFRNLPTNDYSAIFAESELSGWDYDYGFCLPKTLQCAPEPDAFNPCEDIMGYNFLRVLIWLINILAITGNVTVLF
;
A
#
# COMPACT_ATOMS: atom_id res chain seq x y z
N HIS A 1 -21.26 -0.86 -18.39
CA HIS A 1 -22.18 -1.73 -17.63
C HIS A 1 -22.04 -1.41 -16.14
N LYS A 2 -23.11 -1.56 -15.35
CA LYS A 2 -23.05 -1.34 -13.89
C LYS A 2 -22.58 -2.61 -13.20
N LEU A 3 -21.95 -2.46 -12.04
CA LEU A 3 -21.63 -3.58 -11.15
C LEU A 3 -22.91 -4.40 -10.87
N PRO A 4 -22.89 -5.74 -10.98
CA PRO A 4 -24.07 -6.55 -10.68
C PRO A 4 -24.53 -6.32 -9.25
N ASP A 5 -25.85 -6.31 -9.06
CA ASP A 5 -26.43 -6.22 -7.72
C ASP A 5 -26.26 -7.55 -6.99
N VAL A 6 -25.34 -7.55 -6.03
CA VAL A 6 -24.96 -8.71 -5.22
C VAL A 6 -25.56 -8.67 -3.82
N THR A 7 -26.37 -7.65 -3.49
CA THR A 7 -26.95 -7.43 -2.15
C THR A 7 -27.88 -8.55 -1.67
N LYS A 8 -28.34 -9.42 -2.58
CA LYS A 8 -29.20 -10.57 -2.28
C LYS A 8 -28.42 -11.87 -2.04
N ILE A 9 -27.12 -11.87 -2.27
CA ILE A 9 -26.27 -13.03 -2.01
C ILE A 9 -25.98 -13.05 -0.53
N PHE A 10 -26.27 -14.15 0.16
CA PHE A 10 -26.05 -14.28 1.59
C PHE A 10 -25.31 -15.58 1.89
N SER A 11 -24.28 -15.51 2.73
CA SER A 11 -23.57 -16.67 3.25
C SER A 11 -23.35 -16.51 4.75
N SER A 12 -23.49 -17.60 5.51
CA SER A 12 -23.19 -17.70 6.95
C SER A 12 -21.83 -18.35 7.23
N GLU A 13 -20.98 -18.49 6.20
CA GLU A 13 -19.64 -19.06 6.32
C GLU A 13 -18.62 -18.02 6.82
N PHE A 14 -17.70 -18.45 7.67
CA PHE A 14 -16.68 -17.62 8.32
C PHE A 14 -15.63 -17.01 7.36
N ASN A 15 -15.65 -17.35 6.07
CA ASN A 15 -14.75 -16.78 5.06
C ASN A 15 -15.39 -16.88 3.67
N PHE A 16 -16.38 -16.04 3.40
CA PHE A 16 -17.03 -15.99 2.09
C PHE A 16 -16.13 -15.27 1.09
N ILE A 17 -15.92 -15.86 -0.09
CA ILE A 17 -15.13 -15.26 -1.16
C ILE A 17 -16.07 -14.84 -2.29
N LEU A 18 -16.09 -13.55 -2.61
CA LEU A 18 -16.71 -13.04 -3.84
C LEU A 18 -15.62 -12.68 -4.83
N GLU A 19 -15.65 -13.31 -5.99
CA GLU A 19 -14.71 -13.08 -7.08
C GLU A 19 -15.43 -12.49 -8.29
N ILE A 20 -14.97 -11.32 -8.73
CA ILE A 20 -15.39 -10.63 -9.95
C ILE A 20 -14.11 -10.25 -10.69
N CYS A 21 -13.84 -10.90 -11.81
CA CYS A 21 -12.64 -10.68 -12.61
C CYS A 21 -12.93 -10.53 -14.11
N ASP A 22 -12.01 -9.91 -14.84
CA ASP A 22 -12.01 -9.77 -16.30
C ASP A 22 -13.23 -9.07 -16.92
N ASN A 23 -13.94 -8.23 -16.14
CA ASN A 23 -15.08 -7.45 -16.63
C ASN A 23 -14.68 -6.01 -16.99
N LEU A 24 -14.18 -5.81 -18.21
CA LEU A 24 -13.73 -4.50 -18.70
C LEU A 24 -14.83 -3.42 -18.82
N HIS A 25 -16.10 -3.83 -18.79
CA HIS A 25 -17.24 -2.90 -18.93
C HIS A 25 -17.76 -2.37 -17.60
N ILE A 26 -17.29 -2.90 -16.46
CA ILE A 26 -17.69 -2.43 -15.13
C ILE A 26 -16.72 -1.34 -14.71
N THR A 27 -17.19 -0.10 -14.71
CA THR A 27 -16.33 1.09 -14.53
C THR A 27 -16.35 1.67 -13.13
N THR A 28 -17.30 1.28 -12.27
CA THR A 28 -17.48 1.95 -10.98
C THR A 28 -17.96 0.97 -9.93
N ILE A 29 -17.40 1.06 -8.72
CA ILE A 29 -17.97 0.44 -7.53
C ILE A 29 -18.87 1.48 -6.84
N PRO A 30 -20.21 1.29 -6.87
CA PRO A 30 -21.13 2.25 -6.28
C PRO A 30 -21.14 2.17 -4.74
N ARG A 31 -21.72 3.19 -4.10
CA ARG A 31 -22.05 3.17 -2.67
C ARG A 31 -22.83 1.90 -2.27
N ASN A 32 -22.51 1.34 -1.11
CA ASN A 32 -23.18 0.16 -0.54
C ASN A 32 -23.24 -1.06 -1.47
N ALA A 33 -22.29 -1.20 -2.40
CA ALA A 33 -22.29 -2.25 -3.43
C ALA A 33 -22.40 -3.68 -2.86
N PHE A 34 -21.80 -3.89 -1.68
CA PHE A 34 -21.66 -5.20 -1.04
C PHE A 34 -22.42 -5.30 0.28
N GLN A 35 -23.29 -4.32 0.58
CA GLN A 35 -24.01 -4.26 1.84
C GLN A 35 -24.95 -5.48 1.99
N GLY A 36 -24.89 -6.15 3.14
CA GLY A 36 -25.77 -7.28 3.47
C GLY A 36 -25.32 -8.64 2.91
N MET A 37 -24.18 -8.70 2.23
CA MET A 37 -23.72 -9.94 1.60
C MET A 37 -23.24 -11.04 2.55
N ASN A 38 -22.79 -10.66 3.74
CA ASN A 38 -22.28 -11.58 4.74
C ASN A 38 -22.52 -11.02 6.15
N ASN A 39 -22.81 -11.91 7.11
CA ASN A 39 -22.91 -11.60 8.53
C ASN A 39 -21.58 -11.60 9.28
N GLU A 40 -20.57 -12.33 8.80
CA GLU A 40 -19.30 -12.55 9.50
C GLU A 40 -18.13 -11.86 8.80
N SER A 41 -17.53 -12.47 7.77
CA SER A 41 -16.37 -11.90 7.11
C SER A 41 -16.21 -12.32 5.64
N ILE A 42 -15.88 -11.36 4.78
CA ILE A 42 -15.83 -11.52 3.32
C ILE A 42 -14.45 -11.15 2.77
N THR A 43 -14.01 -11.93 1.77
CA THR A 43 -12.87 -11.62 0.90
C THR A 43 -13.39 -11.19 -0.47
N LEU A 44 -13.02 -9.98 -0.90
CA LEU A 44 -13.41 -9.43 -2.18
C LEU A 44 -12.25 -9.50 -3.17
N LYS A 45 -12.37 -10.36 -4.17
CA LYS A 45 -11.42 -10.47 -5.29
C LYS A 45 -11.99 -9.75 -6.50
N LEU A 46 -11.55 -8.52 -6.73
CA LEU A 46 -12.10 -7.58 -7.71
C LEU A 46 -11.07 -7.21 -8.80
N TYR A 47 -10.21 -8.15 -9.17
CA TYR A 47 -9.04 -7.91 -10.01
C TYR A 47 -9.34 -7.93 -11.52
N GLY A 48 -8.53 -7.23 -12.32
CA GLY A 48 -8.60 -7.30 -13.79
C GLY A 48 -9.89 -6.71 -14.40
N ASN A 49 -10.62 -5.85 -13.69
CA ASN A 49 -11.85 -5.23 -14.20
C ASN A 49 -11.57 -3.84 -14.81
N GLY A 50 -12.64 -3.26 -15.39
CA GLY A 50 -12.61 -1.93 -15.99
C GLY A 50 -12.78 -0.78 -15.00
N PHE A 51 -12.58 -0.98 -13.69
CA PHE A 51 -12.89 0.04 -12.68
C PHE A 51 -12.08 1.32 -12.91
N GLU A 52 -12.76 2.46 -12.86
CA GLU A 52 -12.21 3.81 -12.99
C GLU A 52 -12.29 4.57 -11.65
N GLU A 53 -13.37 4.34 -10.90
CA GLU A 53 -13.66 5.02 -9.65
C GLU A 53 -14.33 4.10 -8.60
N ILE A 54 -13.95 4.28 -7.34
CA ILE A 54 -14.63 3.71 -6.17
C ILE A 54 -15.28 4.83 -5.37
N GLN A 55 -16.60 4.76 -5.23
CA GLN A 55 -17.40 5.81 -4.58
C GLN A 55 -17.28 5.79 -3.04
N SER A 56 -17.77 6.86 -2.40
CA SER A 56 -17.93 6.93 -0.95
C SER A 56 -18.79 5.78 -0.43
N HIS A 57 -18.44 5.21 0.72
CA HIS A 57 -19.20 4.14 1.37
C HIS A 57 -19.41 2.91 0.48
N ALA A 58 -18.52 2.67 -0.49
CA ALA A 58 -18.60 1.52 -1.39
C ALA A 58 -18.66 0.18 -0.63
N PHE A 59 -17.91 0.08 0.47
CA PHE A 59 -17.79 -1.12 1.31
C PHE A 59 -18.58 -1.03 2.62
N ASN A 60 -19.51 -0.09 2.74
CA ASN A 60 -20.25 0.13 3.97
C ASN A 60 -21.09 -1.08 4.39
N GLY A 61 -21.08 -1.41 5.69
CA GLY A 61 -21.80 -2.55 6.25
C GLY A 61 -21.16 -3.89 5.89
N THR A 62 -19.85 -3.93 5.61
CA THR A 62 -19.10 -5.15 5.33
C THR A 62 -17.95 -5.34 6.33
N THR A 63 -17.61 -6.60 6.59
CA THR A 63 -16.43 -6.98 7.37
C THR A 63 -15.44 -7.66 6.42
N LEU A 64 -14.41 -6.93 6.02
CA LEU A 64 -13.45 -7.35 5.00
C LEU A 64 -12.23 -8.00 5.64
N ILE A 65 -11.91 -9.23 5.23
CA ILE A 65 -10.59 -9.82 5.49
C ILE A 65 -9.58 -9.27 4.49
N SER A 66 -9.89 -9.41 3.20
CA SER A 66 -9.03 -9.05 2.09
C SER A 66 -9.81 -8.35 0.99
N LEU A 67 -9.20 -7.31 0.42
CA LEU A 67 -9.69 -6.59 -0.75
C LEU A 67 -8.59 -6.56 -1.82
N GLU A 68 -8.80 -7.31 -2.90
CA GLU A 68 -7.88 -7.39 -4.03
C GLU A 68 -8.44 -6.57 -5.21
N LEU A 69 -7.82 -5.42 -5.47
CA LEU A 69 -8.13 -4.50 -6.58
C LEU A 69 -7.03 -4.52 -7.65
N LYS A 70 -6.17 -5.54 -7.66
CA LYS A 70 -5.04 -5.62 -8.59
C LYS A 70 -5.47 -5.62 -10.05
N GLU A 71 -4.60 -5.16 -10.93
CA GLU A 71 -4.78 -5.18 -12.40
C GLU A 71 -5.97 -4.34 -12.92
N ASN A 72 -6.58 -3.51 -12.07
CA ASN A 72 -7.54 -2.50 -12.51
C ASN A 72 -6.79 -1.29 -13.09
N ALA A 73 -6.27 -1.44 -14.31
CA ALA A 73 -5.39 -0.49 -14.98
C ALA A 73 -6.01 0.90 -15.28
N ARG A 74 -7.33 1.06 -15.09
CA ARG A 74 -8.05 2.34 -15.25
C ARG A 74 -8.46 2.97 -13.92
N LEU A 75 -8.22 2.30 -12.79
CA LEU A 75 -8.70 2.76 -11.49
C LEU A 75 -7.84 3.94 -11.04
N GLU A 76 -8.39 5.15 -11.14
CA GLU A 76 -7.66 6.39 -10.86
C GLU A 76 -8.01 6.99 -9.49
N LYS A 77 -9.24 6.76 -9.02
CA LYS A 77 -9.80 7.42 -7.85
C LYS A 77 -10.47 6.44 -6.90
N MET A 78 -10.10 6.54 -5.62
CA MET A 78 -10.81 5.94 -4.51
C MET A 78 -11.23 7.06 -3.57
N HIS A 79 -12.54 7.17 -3.30
CA HIS A 79 -13.05 8.21 -2.42
C HIS A 79 -12.50 8.06 -1.00
N ASN A 80 -12.25 9.17 -0.29
CA ASN A 80 -11.68 9.17 1.06
C ASN A 80 -12.51 8.37 2.08
N ASP A 81 -13.83 8.36 1.90
CA ASP A 81 -14.80 7.63 2.73
C ASP A 81 -15.18 6.24 2.17
N ALA A 82 -14.40 5.67 1.23
CA ALA A 82 -14.74 4.37 0.63
C ALA A 82 -14.92 3.25 1.66
N PHE A 83 -14.08 3.24 2.70
CA PHE A 83 -14.11 2.28 3.82
C PHE A 83 -14.98 2.73 5.00
N ARG A 84 -15.72 3.84 4.89
CA ARG A 84 -16.53 4.33 6.00
C ARG A 84 -17.70 3.38 6.27
N GLY A 85 -17.76 2.88 7.51
CA GLY A 85 -18.75 1.87 7.92
C GLY A 85 -18.39 0.43 7.51
N ALA A 86 -17.19 0.21 6.97
CA ALA A 86 -16.60 -1.11 6.81
C ALA A 86 -15.71 -1.44 8.02
N THR A 87 -15.61 -2.71 8.37
CA THR A 87 -14.61 -3.25 9.30
C THR A 87 -13.51 -3.92 8.48
N GLY A 88 -12.24 -3.57 8.68
CA GLY A 88 -11.16 -3.97 7.76
C GLY A 88 -10.99 -3.01 6.57
N PRO A 89 -10.32 -3.42 5.48
CA PRO A 89 -9.70 -4.72 5.25
C PRO A 89 -8.39 -4.92 6.02
N SER A 90 -8.04 -6.18 6.33
CA SER A 90 -6.71 -6.52 6.86
C SER A 90 -5.65 -6.59 5.76
N ILE A 91 -6.04 -7.04 4.56
CA ILE A 91 -5.16 -7.12 3.38
C ILE A 91 -5.74 -6.23 2.28
N LEU A 92 -4.93 -5.31 1.77
CA LEU A 92 -5.28 -4.44 0.65
C LEU A 92 -4.25 -4.60 -0.47
N ASP A 93 -4.69 -5.16 -1.60
CA ASP A 93 -3.87 -5.24 -2.82
C ASP A 93 -4.41 -4.28 -3.87
N ILE A 94 -3.64 -3.25 -4.20
CA ILE A 94 -3.91 -2.24 -5.24
C ILE A 94 -2.85 -2.28 -6.34
N SER A 95 -2.17 -3.41 -6.51
CA SER A 95 -1.10 -3.57 -7.49
C SER A 95 -1.55 -3.32 -8.92
N SER A 96 -0.68 -2.76 -9.76
CA SER A 96 -0.97 -2.47 -11.16
C SER A 96 -2.24 -1.60 -11.37
N THR A 97 -2.51 -0.68 -10.44
CA THR A 97 -3.59 0.31 -10.56
C THR A 97 -3.04 1.71 -10.89
N LYS A 98 -3.92 2.62 -11.32
CA LYS A 98 -3.59 4.04 -11.56
C LYS A 98 -4.03 4.95 -10.41
N LEU A 99 -4.22 4.40 -9.22
CA LEU A 99 -4.66 5.17 -8.05
C LEU A 99 -3.64 6.27 -7.75
N ARG A 100 -4.13 7.50 -7.61
CA ARG A 100 -3.28 8.66 -7.33
C ARG A 100 -3.00 8.83 -5.84
N ALA A 101 -3.91 8.37 -5.00
CA ALA A 101 -3.84 8.44 -3.54
C ALA A 101 -4.69 7.33 -2.91
N LEU A 102 -4.33 6.93 -1.69
CA LEU A 102 -5.13 6.09 -0.81
C LEU A 102 -6.18 6.94 -0.05
N PRO A 103 -7.29 6.34 0.42
CA PRO A 103 -8.29 7.04 1.22
C PRO A 103 -7.74 7.47 2.58
N THR A 104 -8.29 8.52 3.18
CA THR A 104 -7.82 9.05 4.47
C THR A 104 -8.41 8.33 5.69
N TYR A 105 -9.44 7.51 5.50
CA TYR A 105 -10.18 6.81 6.54
C TYR A 105 -10.17 5.29 6.29
N GLY A 106 -10.20 4.49 7.38
CA GLY A 106 -10.33 3.03 7.31
C GLY A 106 -9.03 2.27 7.04
N LEU A 107 -7.87 2.95 7.07
CA LEU A 107 -6.56 2.31 6.90
C LEU A 107 -6.00 1.70 8.20
N GLU A 108 -6.63 2.01 9.34
CA GLU A 108 -6.14 1.61 10.67
C GLU A 108 -6.11 0.09 10.86
N SER A 109 -7.01 -0.63 10.19
CA SER A 109 -7.12 -2.09 10.26
C SER A 109 -6.18 -2.83 9.31
N ILE A 110 -5.52 -2.14 8.38
CA ILE A 110 -4.66 -2.76 7.37
C ILE A 110 -3.39 -3.31 8.03
N GLN A 111 -3.15 -4.60 7.81
CA GLN A 111 -1.95 -5.33 8.24
C GLN A 111 -0.99 -5.55 7.06
N THR A 112 -1.53 -5.79 5.87
CA THR A 112 -0.73 -6.02 4.66
C THR A 112 -1.20 -5.08 3.55
N LEU A 113 -0.28 -4.24 3.07
CA LEU A 113 -0.51 -3.33 1.94
C LEU A 113 0.37 -3.74 0.75
N ILE A 114 -0.26 -4.04 -0.38
CA ILE A 114 0.45 -4.40 -1.62
C ILE A 114 0.09 -3.37 -2.69
N ALA A 115 1.09 -2.65 -3.18
CA ALA A 115 0.98 -1.60 -4.19
C ALA A 115 2.15 -1.69 -5.16
N THR A 116 2.38 -2.88 -5.73
CA THR A 116 3.42 -3.10 -6.74
C THR A 116 2.98 -2.52 -8.09
N SER A 117 3.94 -2.11 -8.93
CA SER A 117 3.67 -1.56 -10.28
C SER A 117 2.62 -0.43 -10.33
N SER A 118 2.47 0.32 -9.24
CA SER A 118 1.45 1.36 -9.04
C SER A 118 2.07 2.76 -9.12
N TYR A 119 2.70 3.06 -10.25
CA TYR A 119 3.50 4.28 -10.47
C TYR A 119 2.72 5.61 -10.36
N SER A 120 1.39 5.56 -10.40
CA SER A 120 0.56 6.76 -10.20
C SER A 120 0.42 7.14 -8.72
N LEU A 121 0.66 6.18 -7.82
CA LEU A 121 0.57 6.37 -6.37
C LEU A 121 1.85 7.01 -5.86
N LYS A 122 1.96 8.33 -6.02
CA LYS A 122 3.18 9.07 -5.65
C LYS A 122 3.28 9.33 -4.15
N LYS A 123 2.15 9.39 -3.45
CA LYS A 123 2.07 9.76 -2.03
C LYS A 123 1.27 8.73 -1.25
N LEU A 124 1.80 8.37 -0.09
CA LEU A 124 1.08 7.60 0.91
C LEU A 124 0.57 8.53 2.03
N PRO A 125 -0.52 8.16 2.72
CA PRO A 125 -0.92 8.76 3.97
C PRO A 125 0.18 8.66 5.03
N SER A 126 0.11 9.50 6.06
CA SER A 126 1.07 9.43 7.17
C SER A 126 0.98 8.07 7.89
N ARG A 127 2.12 7.61 8.44
CA ARG A 127 2.22 6.36 9.18
C ARG A 127 1.22 6.22 10.34
N GLU A 128 0.79 7.34 10.93
CA GLU A 128 -0.20 7.41 12.01
C GLU A 128 -1.59 6.89 11.59
N LYS A 129 -1.82 6.76 10.28
CA LYS A 129 -3.04 6.15 9.73
C LYS A 129 -2.95 4.62 9.64
N PHE A 130 -1.75 4.06 9.81
CA PHE A 130 -1.42 2.65 9.65
C PHE A 130 -1.00 2.04 10.99
N ASN A 131 -1.93 1.96 11.94
CA ASN A 131 -1.64 1.52 13.31
C ASN A 131 -1.28 0.03 13.42
N ASN A 132 -1.83 -0.82 12.54
CA ASN A 132 -1.68 -2.27 12.58
C ASN A 132 -0.86 -2.84 11.41
N LEU A 133 -0.19 -1.99 10.63
CA LEU A 133 0.54 -2.42 9.44
C LEU A 133 1.75 -3.26 9.86
N LEU A 134 1.91 -4.44 9.23
CA LEU A 134 2.96 -5.41 9.48
C LEU A 134 3.79 -5.70 8.23
N ASP A 135 3.19 -5.59 7.05
CA ASP A 135 3.86 -5.82 5.77
C ASP A 135 3.40 -4.80 4.73
N ALA A 136 4.35 -4.21 4.02
CA ALA A 136 4.11 -3.25 2.94
C ALA A 136 5.01 -3.55 1.74
N THR A 137 4.42 -4.02 0.65
CA THR A 137 5.13 -4.20 -0.62
C THR A 137 4.69 -3.11 -1.60
N LEU A 138 5.56 -2.16 -1.87
CA LEU A 138 5.27 -0.90 -2.56
C LEU A 138 6.06 -0.79 -3.87
N THR A 139 5.76 0.23 -4.66
CA THR A 139 6.48 0.50 -5.93
C THR A 139 7.74 1.33 -5.72
N TYR A 140 7.69 2.32 -4.81
CA TYR A 140 8.78 3.27 -4.62
C TYR A 140 9.55 2.97 -3.32
N PRO A 141 10.88 2.77 -3.36
CA PRO A 141 11.69 2.53 -2.16
C PRO A 141 11.58 3.66 -1.12
N SER A 142 11.44 4.90 -1.58
CA SER A 142 11.30 6.08 -0.72
C SER A 142 10.05 6.03 0.17
N HIS A 143 9.03 5.25 -0.17
CA HIS A 143 7.85 5.09 0.69
C HIS A 143 8.16 4.30 1.96
N CYS A 144 9.11 3.37 1.92
CA CYS A 144 9.54 2.60 3.08
C CYS A 144 10.30 3.46 4.13
N CYS A 145 10.77 4.65 3.74
CA CYS A 145 11.39 5.59 4.67
C CYS A 145 10.44 6.08 5.77
N ALA A 146 9.13 6.18 5.50
CA ALA A 146 8.13 6.57 6.49
C ALA A 146 7.99 5.55 7.64
N PHE A 147 8.43 4.32 7.39
CA PHE A 147 8.26 3.15 8.24
C PHE A 147 9.56 2.70 8.91
N ARG A 148 10.68 3.33 8.58
CA ARG A 148 12.00 3.03 9.14
C ARG A 148 12.11 3.47 10.61
N ASN A 149 12.87 2.72 11.41
CA ASN A 149 13.15 2.98 12.84
C ASN A 149 11.91 3.00 13.76
N LEU A 150 10.92 2.15 13.51
CA LEU A 150 9.89 1.90 14.51
C LEU A 150 10.57 1.35 15.77
N PRO A 151 10.36 1.96 16.95
CA PRO A 151 10.78 1.33 18.19
C PRO A 151 10.02 0.01 18.29
N THR A 152 10.74 -1.10 18.13
CA THR A 152 10.29 -2.39 18.63
C THR A 152 9.97 -2.17 20.10
N ASN A 153 8.71 -2.35 20.51
CA ASN A 153 8.34 -2.29 21.92
C ASN A 153 9.40 -3.03 22.74
N ASP A 154 9.95 -2.32 23.72
CA ASP A 154 11.16 -2.56 24.49
C ASP A 154 11.05 -3.78 25.43
N TYR A 155 10.64 -4.93 24.87
CA TYR A 155 10.56 -6.23 25.55
C TYR A 155 11.59 -7.23 25.00
N SER A 156 12.35 -6.87 23.97
CA SER A 156 13.34 -7.75 23.33
C SER A 156 14.78 -7.60 23.83
N ALA A 157 15.07 -6.64 24.71
CA ALA A 157 16.42 -6.41 25.22
C ALA A 157 16.83 -7.35 26.38
N ILE A 158 15.96 -8.26 26.85
CA ILE A 158 16.24 -9.10 28.04
C ILE A 158 16.83 -10.49 27.71
N PHE A 159 16.82 -10.94 26.46
CA PHE A 159 17.21 -12.34 26.12
C PHE A 159 18.41 -12.47 25.19
N ALA A 160 19.31 -11.49 25.17
CA ALA A 160 20.55 -11.56 24.38
C ALA A 160 21.77 -11.90 25.25
N GLU A 161 21.75 -13.03 25.96
CA GLU A 161 22.93 -13.86 26.25
C GLU A 161 22.56 -15.06 27.13
N SER A 162 22.08 -16.14 26.50
CA SER A 162 22.42 -17.48 26.98
C SER A 162 22.33 -18.45 25.82
N GLU A 163 23.52 -18.93 25.42
CA GLU A 163 23.82 -20.06 24.55
C GLU A 163 22.63 -20.93 24.09
N LEU A 164 22.48 -21.10 22.78
CA LEU A 164 21.80 -22.30 22.28
C LEU A 164 22.51 -22.89 21.07
N SER A 165 23.30 -23.91 21.39
CA SER A 165 23.78 -24.95 20.51
C SER A 165 22.63 -25.77 19.93
N GLY A 166 22.57 -25.85 18.60
CA GLY A 166 21.93 -26.93 17.85
C GLY A 166 20.40 -26.98 17.91
N TRP A 167 19.81 -27.55 16.87
CA TRP A 167 18.38 -27.79 16.64
C TRP A 167 17.63 -26.63 15.97
N ASP A 168 17.63 -26.71 14.63
CA ASP A 168 16.78 -26.00 13.69
C ASP A 168 15.33 -26.48 13.83
N TYR A 169 14.50 -25.72 14.56
CA TYR A 169 13.03 -25.83 14.51
C TYR A 169 12.42 -24.43 14.61
N ASP A 170 11.74 -24.06 13.52
CA ASP A 170 10.97 -22.83 13.28
C ASP A 170 9.97 -22.52 14.42
N TYR A 171 10.32 -21.53 15.26
CA TYR A 171 9.46 -20.96 16.30
C TYR A 171 9.43 -19.43 16.18
N GLY A 172 8.99 -18.94 15.01
CA GLY A 172 8.94 -17.50 14.68
C GLY A 172 7.82 -16.67 15.35
N PHE A 173 7.08 -17.20 16.34
CA PHE A 173 5.89 -16.53 16.88
C PHE A 173 6.17 -15.52 18.01
N CYS A 174 7.35 -15.56 18.64
CA CYS A 174 7.70 -14.68 19.76
C CYS A 174 8.66 -13.54 19.40
N LEU A 175 9.08 -13.42 18.13
CA LEU A 175 9.86 -12.26 17.70
C LEU A 175 8.94 -11.04 17.65
N PRO A 176 9.34 -9.87 18.20
CA PRO A 176 8.59 -8.64 17.95
C PRO A 176 8.47 -8.48 16.44
N LYS A 177 7.24 -8.51 15.92
CA LYS A 177 6.99 -8.33 14.49
C LYS A 177 7.40 -6.91 14.14
N THR A 178 8.57 -6.79 13.53
CA THR A 178 9.01 -5.58 12.88
C THR A 178 8.19 -5.41 11.60
N LEU A 179 7.68 -4.20 11.37
CA LEU A 179 7.03 -3.86 10.11
C LEU A 179 8.02 -4.11 8.97
N GLN A 180 7.66 -5.01 8.06
CA GLN A 180 8.43 -5.30 6.86
C GLN A 180 7.98 -4.37 5.74
N CYS A 181 8.92 -3.74 5.04
CA CYS A 181 8.61 -2.88 3.91
C CYS A 181 9.57 -3.12 2.76
N ALA A 182 9.03 -3.36 1.58
CA ALA A 182 9.78 -3.59 0.35
C ALA A 182 9.28 -2.67 -0.78
N PRO A 183 10.13 -2.25 -1.73
CA PRO A 183 11.58 -2.43 -1.75
C PRO A 183 12.27 -1.55 -0.69
N GLU A 184 13.35 -2.06 -0.10
CA GLU A 184 14.14 -1.28 0.84
C GLU A 184 14.82 -0.09 0.15
N PRO A 185 14.92 1.09 0.81
CA PRO A 185 15.67 2.23 0.30
C PRO A 185 17.12 1.85 0.01
N ASP A 186 17.58 2.09 -1.21
CA ASP A 186 18.94 1.78 -1.67
C ASP A 186 19.85 3.03 -1.65
N ALA A 187 21.13 2.85 -2.00
CA ALA A 187 22.10 3.94 -2.02
C ALA A 187 21.74 5.06 -3.04
N PHE A 188 20.93 4.74 -4.05
CA PHE A 188 20.46 5.70 -5.04
C PHE A 188 19.18 6.43 -4.62
N ASN A 189 18.36 5.81 -3.77
CA ASN A 189 17.12 6.36 -3.21
C ASN A 189 17.12 6.28 -1.67
N PRO A 190 18.08 6.91 -0.98
CA PRO A 190 18.09 6.92 0.48
C PRO A 190 16.95 7.77 1.03
N CYS A 191 16.67 7.58 2.31
CA CYS A 191 15.64 8.34 3.03
C CYS A 191 16.01 9.79 3.31
N GLU A 192 17.29 10.13 3.19
CA GLU A 192 17.80 11.48 3.36
C GLU A 192 17.88 12.21 2.02
N ASP A 193 17.47 13.47 1.99
CA ASP A 193 17.54 14.32 0.81
C ASP A 193 19.00 14.62 0.42
N ILE A 194 19.59 13.81 -0.46
CA ILE A 194 20.98 14.01 -0.95
C ILE A 194 21.13 15.37 -1.66
N MET A 195 20.08 15.92 -2.29
CA MET A 195 20.11 17.25 -2.94
C MET A 195 19.88 18.43 -1.97
N GLY A 196 19.68 18.15 -0.68
CA GLY A 196 19.57 19.17 0.37
C GLY A 196 20.91 19.80 0.76
N TYR A 197 22.03 19.15 0.42
CA TYR A 197 23.36 19.62 0.84
C TYR A 197 23.84 20.81 0.01
N ASN A 198 24.19 21.91 0.70
CA ASN A 198 24.72 23.12 0.08
C ASN A 198 25.96 22.86 -0.78
N PHE A 199 26.83 21.92 -0.40
CA PHE A 199 28.04 21.59 -1.16
C PHE A 199 27.71 21.02 -2.55
N LEU A 200 26.68 20.18 -2.66
CA LEU A 200 26.32 19.53 -3.93
C LEU A 200 25.79 20.57 -4.93
N ARG A 201 25.05 21.56 -4.44
CA ARG A 201 24.59 22.70 -5.25
C ARG A 201 25.76 23.52 -5.78
N VAL A 202 26.77 23.79 -4.95
CA VAL A 202 27.99 24.50 -5.37
C VAL A 202 28.73 23.70 -6.46
N LEU A 203 28.86 22.38 -6.30
CA LEU A 203 29.48 21.52 -7.32
C LEU A 203 28.72 21.52 -8.64
N ILE A 204 27.38 21.48 -8.62
CA ILE A 204 26.55 21.57 -9.82
C ILE A 204 26.76 22.90 -10.55
N TRP A 205 26.85 24.02 -9.83
CA TRP A 205 27.16 25.32 -10.42
C TRP A 205 28.56 25.33 -11.06
N LEU A 206 29.57 24.76 -10.41
CA LEU A 206 30.93 24.67 -10.96
C LEU A 206 30.98 23.84 -12.25
N ILE A 207 30.31 22.69 -12.28
CA ILE A 207 30.24 21.83 -13.48
C ILE A 207 29.56 22.57 -14.64
N ASN A 208 28.47 23.29 -14.37
CA ASN A 208 27.77 24.08 -15.37
C ASN A 208 28.64 25.23 -15.92
N ILE A 209 29.36 25.95 -15.05
CA ILE A 209 30.28 27.02 -15.47
C ILE A 209 31.42 26.47 -16.33
N LEU A 210 32.03 25.36 -15.93
CA LEU A 210 33.09 24.69 -16.70
C LEU A 210 32.57 24.23 -18.06
N ALA A 211 31.37 23.66 -18.12
CA ALA A 211 30.75 23.22 -19.37
C ALA A 211 30.46 24.40 -20.32
N ILE A 212 29.91 25.51 -19.81
CA ILE A 212 29.65 26.72 -20.61
C ILE A 212 30.96 27.30 -21.13
N THR A 213 31.98 27.41 -20.26
CA THR A 213 33.29 27.97 -20.63
C THR A 213 33.96 27.11 -21.71
N GLY A 214 33.94 25.79 -21.55
CA GLY A 214 34.47 24.84 -22.55
C GLY A 214 33.77 24.97 -23.90
N ASN A 215 32.44 25.13 -23.90
CA ASN A 215 31.68 25.34 -25.13
C ASN A 215 31.97 26.70 -25.78
N VAL A 216 32.17 27.75 -24.99
CA VAL A 216 32.55 29.09 -25.49
C VAL A 216 33.94 29.06 -26.13
N THR A 217 34.92 28.37 -25.52
CA THR A 217 36.27 28.23 -26.11
C THR A 217 36.31 27.46 -27.42
N VAL A 218 35.27 26.71 -27.78
CA VAL A 218 35.16 26.02 -29.08
C VAL A 218 34.51 26.92 -30.14
N LEU A 219 33.72 27.91 -29.74
CA LEU A 219 33.01 28.83 -30.64
C LEU A 219 33.84 30.06 -31.04
N PHE A 220 34.95 30.31 -30.37
CA PHE A 220 35.93 31.35 -30.68
C PHE A 220 37.23 30.70 -31.17
#